data_AF-A0A519N1V2-F1
#
_entry.id   AF-A0A519N1V2-F1
#
_cell.length_a   1.000
_cell.length_b   1.000
_cell.length_c   1.000
_cell.angle_alpha   90.00
_cell.angle_beta   90.00
_cell.angle_gamma   90.00
#
_symmetry.space_group_name_H-M   'P 1'
#
loop_
_entity.id
_entity.type
_entity.pdbx_description
1 polymer ?
#
loop_
_entity_poly.entity_id
_entity_poly.type
_entity_poly.pdbx_seq_one_letter_code
_entity_poly.pdbx_strand_id
1 'polypeptide(L)'
;PLVELLQPKLGNAFVQSLISKGEQGAWLPIFPCWNSYTAAMIGDHSTAFIASAYNKGIRDYDIQKAYQLMRKNAFEMPDSVDYLNGKGRRGINSYLKYGYIPMEDSIPNAFHKKEQVSRTLEYAFDDYALATIAKDLGKTEDFKVLEKRTLNYKNVFDTSVGMMRGRYKNGTWFEPFLADHREPYITEGTPRQYSFYAPQDVPGLVKLMGGPKKLENELDSLFNKQEYWHGNEPGHQIPFLYNFTASPWKTQLQVNKILNEEYDEGAGGLSGNDDAGQMSAWYVFASLGFYPVDPVSTFYEATTPAFNEVLVRFQNGKTLKIRKISGQKSKGYIEKIVFNGKTIKGYRLNHADLIRGGELTYYTF
;
A
#
# COMPACT_ATOMS: atom_id res chain seq x y z
N PRO A 1 -4.15 -0.39 -8.87
CA PRO A 1 -5.43 0.21 -8.41
C PRO A 1 -6.18 1.12 -9.41
N LEU A 2 -5.56 2.20 -9.93
CA LEU A 2 -6.28 3.13 -10.84
C LEU A 2 -6.70 2.44 -12.15
N VAL A 3 -5.80 1.64 -12.72
CA VAL A 3 -6.09 0.80 -13.90
C VAL A 3 -7.24 -0.17 -13.62
N GLU A 4 -7.30 -0.79 -12.44
CA GLU A 4 -8.40 -1.69 -12.09
C GLU A 4 -9.75 -0.96 -12.01
N LEU A 5 -9.76 0.31 -11.60
CA LEU A 5 -10.96 1.14 -11.53
C LEU A 5 -11.43 1.62 -12.91
N LEU A 6 -10.50 2.12 -13.74
CA LEU A 6 -10.84 2.80 -15.00
C LEU A 6 -10.78 1.88 -16.22
N GLN A 7 -9.85 0.92 -16.22
CA GLN A 7 -9.56 0.03 -17.34
C GLN A 7 -9.40 -1.43 -16.87
N PRO A 8 -10.44 -2.05 -16.27
CA PRO A 8 -10.33 -3.40 -15.69
C PRO A 8 -9.88 -4.47 -16.70
N LYS A 9 -10.24 -4.34 -17.99
CA LYS A 9 -9.73 -5.24 -19.05
C LYS A 9 -8.21 -5.16 -19.22
N LEU A 10 -7.64 -3.95 -19.14
CA LEU A 10 -6.19 -3.76 -19.20
C LEU A 10 -5.52 -4.29 -17.92
N GLY A 11 -6.12 -4.05 -16.76
CA GLY A 11 -5.66 -4.64 -15.50
C GLY A 11 -5.62 -6.17 -15.55
N ASN A 12 -6.62 -6.79 -16.17
CA ASN A 12 -6.64 -8.23 -16.41
C ASN A 12 -5.49 -8.70 -17.32
N ALA A 13 -5.23 -7.98 -18.42
CA ALA A 13 -4.12 -8.29 -19.33
C ALA A 13 -2.74 -8.15 -18.65
N PHE A 14 -2.59 -7.20 -17.72
CA PHE A 14 -1.39 -7.10 -16.89
C PHE A 14 -1.22 -8.32 -15.98
N VAL A 15 -2.29 -8.79 -15.33
CA VAL A 15 -2.24 -10.03 -14.53
C VAL A 15 -1.85 -11.22 -15.41
N GLN A 16 -2.45 -11.40 -16.58
CA GLN A 16 -2.07 -12.46 -17.53
C GLN A 16 -0.60 -12.37 -17.95
N SER A 17 -0.06 -11.16 -18.12
CA SER A 17 1.35 -10.93 -18.46
C SER A 17 2.28 -11.32 -17.31
N LEU A 18 1.92 -10.99 -16.06
CA LEU A 18 2.67 -11.42 -14.86
C LEU A 18 2.69 -12.94 -14.72
N ILE A 19 1.54 -13.60 -14.93
CA ILE A 19 1.44 -15.07 -14.92
C ILE A 19 2.32 -15.66 -16.02
N SER A 20 2.21 -15.16 -17.26
CA SER A 20 3.01 -15.66 -18.40
C SER A 20 4.51 -15.53 -18.14
N LYS A 21 4.96 -14.39 -17.60
CA LYS A 21 6.36 -14.21 -17.20
C LYS A 21 6.75 -15.19 -16.11
N GLY A 22 5.89 -15.40 -15.12
CA GLY A 22 6.10 -16.36 -14.04
C GLY A 22 6.20 -17.81 -14.52
N GLU A 23 5.41 -18.21 -15.51
CA GLU A 23 5.52 -19.53 -16.14
C GLU A 23 6.86 -19.69 -16.89
N GLN A 24 7.28 -18.67 -17.63
CA GLN A 24 8.52 -18.68 -18.41
C GLN A 24 9.78 -18.61 -17.54
N GLY A 25 9.72 -17.86 -16.42
CA GLY A 25 10.85 -17.62 -15.53
C GLY A 25 10.79 -18.35 -14.20
N ALA A 26 9.78 -19.22 -14.00
CA ALA A 26 9.49 -20.03 -12.82
C ALA A 26 9.17 -19.27 -11.51
N TRP A 27 9.10 -17.93 -11.52
CA TRP A 27 8.83 -17.08 -10.35
C TRP A 27 8.05 -15.84 -10.75
N LEU A 28 7.13 -15.34 -9.91
CA LEU A 28 6.55 -14.02 -10.16
C LEU A 28 7.64 -12.94 -10.02
N PRO A 29 7.66 -11.94 -10.90
CA PRO A 29 8.66 -10.88 -10.84
C PRO A 29 8.39 -9.92 -9.67
N ILE A 30 9.43 -9.29 -9.15
CA ILE A 30 9.33 -8.17 -8.20
C ILE A 30 9.41 -6.86 -8.98
N PHE A 31 10.57 -6.61 -9.62
CA PHE A 31 10.79 -5.41 -10.44
C PHE A 31 11.26 -5.80 -11.84
N PRO A 32 10.36 -6.21 -12.75
CA PRO A 32 10.75 -6.62 -14.09
C PRO A 32 11.12 -5.42 -14.95
N CYS A 33 12.21 -5.54 -15.73
CA CYS A 33 12.54 -4.58 -16.78
C CYS A 33 12.49 -5.32 -18.12
N TRP A 34 11.54 -4.94 -18.97
CA TRP A 34 11.19 -5.66 -20.19
C TRP A 34 10.95 -7.16 -19.94
N ASN A 35 11.65 -8.04 -20.67
CA ASN A 35 11.56 -9.50 -20.51
C ASN A 35 12.47 -10.04 -19.39
N SER A 36 13.30 -9.21 -18.73
CA SER A 36 14.26 -9.65 -17.70
C SER A 36 13.71 -9.53 -16.27
N TYR A 37 14.28 -10.32 -15.36
CA TYR A 37 14.16 -10.10 -13.92
C TYR A 37 15.26 -9.14 -13.49
N THR A 38 15.02 -8.39 -12.42
CA THR A 38 16.03 -7.53 -11.82
C THR A 38 16.03 -7.72 -10.30
N ALA A 39 17.15 -7.37 -9.66
CA ALA A 39 17.29 -7.37 -8.21
C ALA A 39 16.98 -6.01 -7.57
N ALA A 40 16.27 -5.14 -8.30
CA ALA A 40 15.87 -3.80 -7.84
C ALA A 40 14.67 -3.88 -6.89
N MET A 41 14.63 -2.92 -5.95
CA MET A 41 13.58 -2.75 -4.94
C MET A 41 13.33 -3.99 -4.05
N ILE A 42 12.25 -3.92 -3.27
CA ILE A 42 11.88 -4.92 -2.26
C ILE A 42 10.42 -5.38 -2.43
N GLY A 43 9.94 -6.23 -1.51
CA GLY A 43 8.57 -6.74 -1.52
C GLY A 43 8.31 -7.89 -2.49
N ASP A 44 7.04 -8.27 -2.59
CA ASP A 44 6.48 -9.30 -3.47
C ASP A 44 5.14 -8.80 -4.07
N HIS A 45 5.11 -7.51 -4.45
CA HIS A 45 3.88 -6.77 -4.76
C HIS A 45 3.15 -7.22 -6.04
N SER A 46 3.75 -8.08 -6.87
CA SER A 46 3.00 -8.79 -7.92
C SER A 46 1.86 -9.61 -7.31
N THR A 47 2.09 -10.22 -6.15
CA THR A 47 1.07 -10.92 -5.35
C THR A 47 -0.04 -9.97 -4.93
N ALA A 48 0.31 -8.77 -4.42
CA ALA A 48 -0.66 -7.75 -4.04
C ALA A 48 -1.50 -7.24 -5.22
N PHE A 49 -0.89 -7.02 -6.40
CA PHE A 49 -1.60 -6.59 -7.60
C PHE A 49 -2.59 -7.65 -8.10
N ILE A 50 -2.17 -8.92 -8.17
CA ILE A 50 -3.05 -10.03 -8.58
C ILE A 50 -4.21 -10.18 -7.58
N ALA A 51 -3.93 -10.14 -6.27
CA ALA A 51 -4.96 -10.24 -5.25
C ALA A 51 -5.96 -9.07 -5.29
N SER A 52 -5.45 -7.85 -5.49
CA SER A 52 -6.26 -6.64 -5.67
C SER A 52 -7.22 -6.77 -6.86
N ALA A 53 -6.72 -7.22 -8.02
CA ALA A 53 -7.54 -7.46 -9.21
C ALA A 53 -8.61 -8.54 -8.95
N TYR A 54 -8.21 -9.66 -8.36
CA TYR A 54 -9.11 -10.77 -8.06
C TYR A 54 -10.26 -10.38 -7.12
N ASN A 55 -9.94 -9.66 -6.03
CA ASN A 55 -10.92 -9.22 -5.03
C ASN A 55 -11.89 -8.18 -5.61
N LYS A 56 -11.49 -7.44 -6.64
CA LYS A 56 -12.35 -6.51 -7.40
C LYS A 56 -13.16 -7.18 -8.52
N GLY A 57 -13.08 -8.51 -8.66
CA GLY A 57 -13.81 -9.27 -9.68
C GLY A 57 -13.14 -9.29 -11.05
N ILE A 58 -11.90 -8.81 -11.16
CA ILE A 58 -11.08 -8.91 -12.38
C ILE A 58 -10.38 -10.26 -12.31
N ARG A 59 -10.97 -11.28 -12.93
CA ARG A 59 -10.61 -12.71 -12.76
C ARG A 59 -10.48 -13.49 -14.06
N ASP A 60 -10.41 -12.83 -15.22
CA ASP A 60 -10.34 -13.48 -16.54
C ASP A 60 -8.90 -13.94 -16.85
N TYR A 61 -8.37 -14.82 -16.00
CA TYR A 61 -7.04 -15.43 -16.11
C TYR A 61 -7.01 -16.75 -15.33
N ASP A 62 -5.95 -17.55 -15.54
CA ASP A 62 -5.77 -18.81 -14.82
C ASP A 62 -5.36 -18.55 -13.36
N ILE A 63 -6.37 -18.52 -12.48
CA ILE A 63 -6.17 -18.30 -11.05
C ILE A 63 -5.38 -19.44 -10.39
N GLN A 64 -5.46 -20.68 -10.89
CA GLN A 64 -4.72 -21.79 -10.29
C GLN A 64 -3.22 -21.64 -10.55
N LYS A 65 -2.85 -21.25 -11.77
CA LYS A 65 -1.45 -20.92 -12.10
C LYS A 65 -0.95 -19.70 -11.34
N ALA A 66 -1.75 -18.63 -11.28
CA ALA A 66 -1.42 -17.45 -10.48
C ALA A 66 -1.14 -17.85 -9.02
N TYR A 67 -2.04 -18.61 -8.40
CA TYR A 67 -1.89 -19.06 -7.02
C TYR A 67 -0.63 -19.89 -6.79
N GLN A 68 -0.32 -20.82 -7.70
CA GLN A 68 0.91 -21.63 -7.61
C GLN A 68 2.16 -20.75 -7.58
N LEU A 69 2.25 -19.75 -8.45
CA LEU A 69 3.39 -18.84 -8.50
C LEU A 69 3.45 -17.90 -7.28
N MET A 70 2.32 -17.33 -6.85
CA MET A 70 2.25 -16.48 -5.65
C MET A 70 2.66 -17.27 -4.40
N ARG A 71 2.15 -18.51 -4.27
CA ARG A 71 2.53 -19.40 -3.17
C ARG A 71 4.03 -19.72 -3.21
N LYS A 72 4.58 -19.98 -4.39
CA LYS A 72 6.02 -20.24 -4.53
C LYS A 72 6.85 -19.06 -4.02
N ASN A 73 6.55 -17.82 -4.42
CA ASN A 73 7.22 -16.62 -3.91
C ASN A 73 7.16 -16.51 -2.37
N ALA A 74 6.03 -16.86 -1.75
CA ALA A 74 5.78 -16.70 -0.32
C ALA A 74 6.33 -17.84 0.58
N PHE A 75 6.67 -18.99 0.01
CA PHE A 75 7.04 -20.19 0.78
C PHE A 75 8.35 -20.84 0.38
N GLU A 76 8.91 -20.54 -0.79
CA GLU A 76 10.07 -21.25 -1.31
C GLU A 76 11.27 -20.31 -1.50
N MET A 77 12.46 -20.87 -1.27
CA MET A 77 13.72 -20.21 -1.57
C MET A 77 14.15 -20.58 -3.00
N PRO A 78 14.45 -19.61 -3.87
CA PRO A 78 15.05 -19.88 -5.17
C PRO A 78 16.44 -20.52 -5.05
N ASP A 79 16.85 -21.24 -6.09
CA ASP A 79 18.24 -21.66 -6.22
C ASP A 79 19.20 -20.46 -6.32
N SER A 80 20.50 -20.71 -6.24
CA SER A 80 21.50 -19.65 -6.21
C SER A 80 21.49 -18.76 -7.46
N VAL A 81 21.18 -19.32 -8.63
CA VAL A 81 21.16 -18.61 -9.91
C VAL A 81 19.92 -17.72 -10.00
N ASP A 82 18.76 -18.28 -9.71
CA ASP A 82 17.49 -17.54 -9.67
C ASP A 82 17.52 -16.43 -8.60
N TYR A 83 18.08 -16.74 -7.43
CA TYR A 83 18.27 -15.76 -6.37
C TYR A 83 19.15 -14.61 -6.87
N LEU A 84 20.33 -14.86 -7.47
CA LEU A 84 21.18 -13.79 -7.99
C LEU A 84 20.46 -12.89 -9.00
N ASN A 85 19.54 -13.45 -9.79
CA ASN A 85 18.76 -12.73 -10.79
C ASN A 85 17.53 -11.97 -10.25
N GLY A 86 17.31 -11.90 -8.93
CA GLY A 86 16.20 -11.12 -8.38
C GLY A 86 14.87 -11.86 -8.29
N LYS A 87 14.89 -13.20 -8.37
CA LYS A 87 13.68 -14.00 -8.23
C LYS A 87 13.43 -14.38 -6.78
N GLY A 88 12.16 -14.51 -6.42
CA GLY A 88 11.71 -14.90 -5.08
C GLY A 88 11.99 -13.85 -4.00
N ARG A 89 11.42 -14.08 -2.82
CA ARG A 89 11.59 -13.18 -1.68
C ARG A 89 13.01 -13.23 -1.14
N ARG A 90 13.65 -12.07 -1.04
CA ARG A 90 14.94 -11.89 -0.36
C ARG A 90 14.79 -12.17 1.14
N GLY A 91 15.69 -12.99 1.70
CA GLY A 91 15.69 -13.32 3.12
C GLY A 91 14.53 -14.24 3.56
N ILE A 92 13.89 -14.95 2.61
CA ILE A 92 12.69 -15.77 2.91
C ILE A 92 12.94 -16.80 4.00
N ASN A 93 14.08 -17.50 4.02
CA ASN A 93 14.37 -18.48 5.07
C ASN A 93 14.39 -17.86 6.47
N SER A 94 14.95 -16.64 6.60
CA SER A 94 14.94 -15.89 7.86
C SER A 94 13.52 -15.46 8.23
N TYR A 95 12.77 -14.90 7.27
CA TYR A 95 11.38 -14.48 7.48
C TYR A 95 10.48 -15.64 7.91
N LEU A 96 10.60 -16.81 7.27
CA LEU A 96 9.85 -18.03 7.62
C LEU A 96 10.20 -18.56 9.02
N LYS A 97 11.47 -18.45 9.42
CA LYS A 97 11.97 -18.96 10.70
C LYS A 97 11.63 -18.04 11.87
N TYR A 98 11.79 -16.74 11.70
CA TYR A 98 11.73 -15.77 12.80
C TYR A 98 10.45 -14.92 12.78
N GLY A 99 9.68 -14.93 11.70
CA GLY A 99 8.55 -14.00 11.49
C GLY A 99 8.99 -12.57 11.15
N TYR A 100 10.28 -12.36 10.93
CA TYR A 100 10.90 -11.13 10.44
C TYR A 100 12.27 -11.46 9.86
N ILE A 101 12.86 -10.54 9.10
CA ILE A 101 14.25 -10.66 8.67
C ILE A 101 15.12 -9.99 9.75
N PRO A 102 16.03 -10.71 10.41
CA PRO A 102 16.88 -10.13 11.44
C PRO A 102 18.09 -9.40 10.83
N MET A 103 18.67 -8.46 11.56
CA MET A 103 19.79 -7.62 11.11
C MET A 103 21.01 -8.41 10.62
N GLU A 104 21.23 -9.63 11.14
CA GLU A 104 22.31 -10.52 10.72
C GLU A 104 22.14 -11.04 9.28
N ASP A 105 20.94 -10.99 8.71
CA ASP A 105 20.69 -11.33 7.30
C ASP A 105 20.77 -10.06 6.44
N SER A 106 21.96 -9.78 5.92
CA SER A 106 22.31 -8.51 5.27
C SER A 106 21.90 -8.41 3.79
N ILE A 107 21.28 -9.45 3.23
CA ILE A 107 20.79 -9.51 1.84
C ILE A 107 21.84 -8.97 0.82
N PRO A 108 23.03 -9.59 0.70
CA PRO A 108 24.11 -9.04 -0.11
C PRO A 108 23.85 -9.07 -1.63
N ASN A 109 22.93 -9.94 -2.07
CA ASN A 109 22.63 -10.21 -3.48
C ASN A 109 21.42 -9.41 -4.00
N ALA A 110 21.10 -8.27 -3.37
CA ALA A 110 20.10 -7.32 -3.86
C ALA A 110 20.77 -6.00 -4.27
N PHE A 111 20.12 -5.23 -5.15
CA PHE A 111 20.55 -3.85 -5.42
C PHE A 111 20.51 -3.04 -4.12
N HIS A 112 19.40 -3.16 -3.41
CA HIS A 112 19.22 -2.69 -2.05
C HIS A 112 19.68 -3.73 -1.02
N LYS A 113 20.92 -3.60 -0.57
CA LYS A 113 21.50 -4.47 0.48
C LYS A 113 20.91 -4.09 1.84
N LYS A 114 20.60 -5.08 2.68
CA LYS A 114 19.96 -4.96 4.02
C LYS A 114 18.43 -4.75 3.94
N GLU A 115 17.90 -3.68 4.52
CA GLU A 115 16.48 -3.27 4.46
C GLU A 115 15.50 -4.26 5.08
N GLN A 116 15.93 -4.89 6.17
CA GLN A 116 15.25 -6.02 6.77
C GLN A 116 13.86 -5.68 7.33
N VAL A 117 13.69 -4.47 7.88
CA VAL A 117 12.41 -4.03 8.44
C VAL A 117 11.42 -3.75 7.33
N SER A 118 11.81 -2.97 6.32
CA SER A 118 10.95 -2.69 5.16
C SER A 118 10.48 -3.97 4.46
N ARG A 119 11.39 -4.92 4.20
CA ARG A 119 11.04 -6.24 3.65
C ARG A 119 10.08 -7.02 4.54
N THR A 120 10.26 -6.99 5.86
CA THR A 120 9.37 -7.67 6.81
C THR A 120 7.96 -7.07 6.76
N LEU A 121 7.85 -5.75 6.69
CA LEU A 121 6.57 -5.03 6.65
C LEU A 121 5.83 -5.29 5.33
N GLU A 122 6.53 -5.20 4.20
CA GLU A 122 5.95 -5.48 2.89
C GLU A 122 5.55 -6.94 2.72
N TYR A 123 6.38 -7.90 3.17
CA TYR A 123 5.98 -9.31 3.11
C TYR A 123 4.77 -9.65 3.99
N ALA A 124 4.57 -8.94 5.10
CA ALA A 124 3.35 -9.10 5.90
C ALA A 124 2.11 -8.65 5.13
N PHE A 125 2.22 -7.59 4.32
CA PHE A 125 1.17 -7.14 3.41
C PHE A 125 0.96 -8.13 2.25
N ASP A 126 2.04 -8.63 1.64
CA ASP A 126 1.97 -9.62 0.55
C ASP A 126 1.39 -10.96 1.02
N ASP A 127 1.71 -11.38 2.25
CA ASP A 127 1.11 -12.56 2.88
C ASP A 127 -0.40 -12.37 3.13
N TYR A 128 -0.82 -11.17 3.52
CA TYR A 128 -2.25 -10.83 3.59
C TYR A 128 -2.92 -10.90 2.22
N ALA A 129 -2.29 -10.35 1.18
CA ALA A 129 -2.78 -10.44 -0.19
C ALA A 129 -3.01 -11.89 -0.62
N LEU A 130 -2.00 -12.75 -0.43
CA LEU A 130 -2.12 -14.18 -0.73
C LEU A 130 -3.16 -14.89 0.16
N ALA A 131 -3.28 -14.50 1.43
CA ALA A 131 -4.28 -15.08 2.34
C ALA A 131 -5.71 -14.86 1.83
N THR A 132 -6.01 -13.70 1.24
CA THR A 132 -7.34 -13.43 0.67
C THR A 132 -7.70 -14.41 -0.45
N ILE A 133 -6.74 -14.71 -1.33
CA ILE A 133 -6.90 -15.70 -2.41
C ILE A 133 -6.97 -17.12 -1.86
N ALA A 134 -6.06 -17.47 -0.95
CA ALA A 134 -6.01 -18.81 -0.34
C ALA A 134 -7.35 -19.16 0.32
N LYS A 135 -7.99 -18.19 0.97
CA LYS A 135 -9.33 -18.33 1.55
C LYS A 135 -10.40 -18.61 0.49
N ASP A 136 -10.48 -17.81 -0.57
CA ASP A 136 -11.50 -17.97 -1.63
C ASP A 136 -11.33 -19.30 -2.39
N LEU A 137 -10.09 -19.75 -2.57
CA LEU A 137 -9.77 -21.02 -3.23
C LEU A 137 -9.82 -22.26 -2.31
N GLY A 138 -10.19 -22.11 -1.04
CA GLY A 138 -10.27 -23.22 -0.08
C GLY A 138 -8.92 -23.83 0.32
N LYS A 139 -7.80 -23.11 0.13
CA LYS A 139 -6.43 -23.53 0.48
C LYS A 139 -6.19 -23.35 1.98
N THR A 140 -6.93 -24.13 2.77
CA THR A 140 -7.09 -23.93 4.22
C THR A 140 -5.77 -23.93 5.00
N GLU A 141 -4.83 -24.80 4.67
CA GLU A 141 -3.54 -24.86 5.38
C GLU A 141 -2.65 -23.66 5.07
N ASP A 142 -2.59 -23.24 3.80
CA ASP A 142 -1.86 -22.03 3.43
C ASP A 142 -2.51 -20.80 4.08
N PHE A 143 -3.85 -20.70 4.07
CA PHE A 143 -4.58 -19.60 4.71
C PHE A 143 -4.25 -19.47 6.21
N LYS A 144 -4.28 -20.57 6.98
CA LYS A 144 -3.94 -20.56 8.41
C LYS A 144 -2.53 -20.05 8.69
N VAL A 145 -1.56 -20.39 7.83
CA VAL A 145 -0.18 -19.95 7.97
C VAL A 145 -0.06 -18.47 7.60
N LEU A 146 -0.63 -18.06 6.47
CA LEU A 146 -0.55 -16.70 5.97
C LEU A 146 -1.29 -15.71 6.88
N GLU A 147 -2.46 -16.09 7.42
CA GLU A 147 -3.23 -15.28 8.37
C GLU A 147 -2.37 -14.87 9.58
N LYS A 148 -1.56 -15.79 10.11
CA LYS A 148 -0.61 -15.47 11.19
C LYS A 148 0.49 -14.51 10.72
N ARG A 149 1.03 -14.71 9.51
CA ARG A 149 2.10 -13.87 8.95
C ARG A 149 1.65 -12.46 8.58
N THR A 150 0.35 -12.23 8.38
CA THR A 150 -0.19 -10.86 8.19
C THR A 150 0.16 -9.92 9.36
N LEU A 151 0.40 -10.49 10.54
CA LEU A 151 0.73 -9.78 11.77
C LEU A 151 2.25 -9.66 12.00
N ASN A 152 3.09 -10.13 11.07
CA ASN A 152 4.55 -10.10 11.22
C ASN A 152 5.12 -8.68 11.33
N TYR A 153 4.38 -7.65 10.89
CA TYR A 153 4.76 -6.25 11.11
C TYR A 153 4.99 -5.93 12.59
N LYS A 154 4.32 -6.64 13.51
CA LYS A 154 4.48 -6.49 14.97
C LYS A 154 5.85 -6.94 15.45
N ASN A 155 6.54 -7.82 14.73
CA ASN A 155 7.82 -8.38 15.14
C ASN A 155 8.98 -7.39 15.03
N VAL A 156 8.79 -6.29 14.30
CA VAL A 156 9.79 -5.23 14.09
C VAL A 156 9.35 -3.90 14.70
N PHE A 157 8.27 -3.87 15.49
CA PHE A 157 7.82 -2.70 16.23
C PHE A 157 8.44 -2.68 17.63
N ASP A 158 9.28 -1.69 17.91
CA ASP A 158 9.88 -1.48 19.22
C ASP A 158 8.96 -0.60 20.08
N THR A 159 8.26 -1.22 21.04
CA THR A 159 7.33 -0.52 21.94
C THR A 159 8.01 0.51 22.84
N SER A 160 9.32 0.44 23.05
CA SER A 160 10.05 1.42 23.88
C SER A 160 10.19 2.78 23.18
N VAL A 161 10.21 2.80 21.85
CA VAL A 161 10.28 4.02 21.03
C VAL A 161 8.99 4.28 20.24
N GLY A 162 8.08 3.29 20.17
CA GLY A 162 6.79 3.40 19.48
C GLY A 162 6.89 3.39 17.95
N MET A 163 7.96 2.83 17.39
CA MET A 163 8.27 2.86 15.96
C MET A 163 8.91 1.54 15.50
N MET A 164 8.96 1.34 14.19
CA MET A 164 9.63 0.21 13.57
C MET A 164 11.15 0.35 13.67
N ARG A 165 11.83 -0.73 14.02
CA ARG A 165 13.27 -0.73 14.31
C ARG A 165 13.92 -2.05 13.92
N GLY A 166 15.19 -1.98 13.49
CA GLY A 166 15.99 -3.17 13.21
C GLY A 166 16.08 -4.09 14.42
N ARG A 167 15.84 -5.39 14.24
CA ARG A 167 15.83 -6.40 15.29
C ARG A 167 16.84 -7.51 15.00
N TYR A 168 17.64 -7.89 15.99
CA TYR A 168 18.62 -8.97 15.90
C TYR A 168 18.00 -10.32 16.26
N LYS A 169 18.62 -11.43 15.86
CA LYS A 169 18.15 -12.81 16.15
C LYS A 169 17.97 -13.08 17.64
N ASN A 170 18.79 -12.47 18.49
CA ASN A 170 18.71 -12.58 19.96
C ASN A 170 17.57 -11.75 20.58
N GLY A 171 16.82 -11.00 19.75
CA GLY A 171 15.70 -10.17 20.17
C GLY A 171 16.07 -8.73 20.56
N THR A 172 17.35 -8.36 20.59
CA THR A 172 17.77 -6.98 20.87
C THR A 172 17.52 -6.07 19.67
N TRP A 173 17.42 -4.77 19.92
CA TRP A 173 17.17 -3.76 18.88
C TRP A 173 18.47 -3.12 18.37
N PHE A 174 18.42 -2.57 17.17
CA PHE A 174 19.52 -1.82 16.55
C PHE A 174 19.75 -0.48 17.25
N GLU A 175 20.96 -0.22 17.77
CA GLU A 175 21.31 0.99 18.52
C GLU A 175 22.41 1.82 17.82
N PRO A 176 22.35 3.17 17.92
CA PRO A 176 21.28 3.98 18.53
C PRO A 176 19.98 3.97 17.69
N PHE A 177 18.85 4.41 18.27
CA PHE A 177 17.61 4.62 17.49
C PHE A 177 17.54 6.05 16.97
N LEU A 178 17.50 6.21 15.65
CA LEU A 178 17.38 7.51 14.99
C LEU A 178 16.13 7.53 14.11
N ALA A 179 15.03 8.05 14.64
CA ALA A 179 13.73 8.05 13.96
C ALA A 179 13.74 8.78 12.60
N ASP A 180 14.54 9.85 12.51
CA ASP A 180 14.52 10.84 11.43
C ASP A 180 15.75 10.69 10.50
N HIS A 181 16.52 9.61 10.66
CA HIS A 181 17.68 9.32 9.83
C HIS A 181 17.44 8.10 8.94
N ARG A 182 18.11 8.09 7.78
CA ARG A 182 18.18 6.89 6.95
C ARG A 182 18.94 5.81 7.72
N GLU A 183 18.26 4.69 7.93
CA GLU A 183 18.78 3.55 8.68
C GLU A 183 18.94 2.35 7.74
N PRO A 184 19.95 1.49 7.95
CA PRO A 184 20.27 0.40 7.04
C PRO A 184 19.15 -0.65 6.91
N TYR A 185 18.19 -0.67 7.83
CA TYR A 185 17.08 -1.60 7.83
C TYR A 185 15.81 -1.04 7.16
N ILE A 186 15.83 0.20 6.67
CA ILE A 186 14.71 0.84 5.96
C ILE A 186 15.07 1.10 4.49
N THR A 187 14.18 0.73 3.58
CA THR A 187 14.26 1.07 2.15
C THR A 187 13.83 2.51 1.92
N GLU A 188 14.72 3.30 1.31
CA GLU A 188 14.44 4.64 0.75
C GLU A 188 13.72 5.62 1.69
N GLY A 189 13.84 5.46 3.00
CA GLY A 189 13.16 6.33 3.95
C GLY A 189 13.78 6.28 5.34
N THR A 190 13.00 6.72 6.32
CA THR A 190 13.37 6.73 7.74
C THR A 190 12.43 5.85 8.55
N PRO A 191 12.83 5.41 9.76
CA PRO A 191 11.93 4.73 10.68
C PRO A 191 10.62 5.49 10.92
N ARG A 192 10.65 6.82 11.00
CA ARG A 192 9.45 7.65 11.17
C ARG A 192 8.46 7.46 10.03
N GLN A 193 8.92 7.48 8.79
CA GLN A 193 8.06 7.34 7.61
C GLN A 193 7.50 5.91 7.51
N TYR A 194 8.37 4.92 7.63
CA TYR A 194 8.02 3.52 7.39
C TYR A 194 7.19 2.89 8.53
N SER A 195 7.17 3.51 9.71
CA SER A 195 6.38 3.03 10.87
C SER A 195 4.87 3.03 10.65
N PHE A 196 4.41 3.73 9.61
CA PHE A 196 3.01 3.78 9.20
C PHE A 196 2.63 2.67 8.20
N TYR A 197 3.57 1.79 7.81
CA TYR A 197 3.32 0.74 6.82
C TYR A 197 2.76 -0.54 7.47
N ALA A 198 1.43 -0.60 7.58
CA ALA A 198 0.67 -1.84 7.81
C ALA A 198 -0.74 -1.71 7.19
N PRO A 199 -0.86 -1.46 5.87
CA PRO A 199 -2.14 -1.15 5.23
C PRO A 199 -3.20 -2.24 5.43
N GLN A 200 -2.80 -3.50 5.53
CA GLN A 200 -3.68 -4.63 5.81
C GLN A 200 -4.36 -4.58 7.19
N ASP A 201 -3.80 -3.83 8.14
CA ASP A 201 -4.25 -3.84 9.54
C ASP A 201 -4.00 -2.48 10.23
N VAL A 202 -4.47 -1.39 9.62
CA VAL A 202 -4.37 -0.04 10.22
C VAL A 202 -4.96 -0.01 11.65
N PRO A 203 -6.12 -0.62 11.95
CA PRO A 203 -6.62 -0.68 13.33
C PRO A 203 -5.67 -1.40 14.30
N GLY A 204 -5.03 -2.50 13.88
CA GLY A 204 -4.03 -3.20 14.67
C GLY A 204 -2.76 -2.37 14.89
N LEU A 205 -2.31 -1.63 13.87
CA LEU A 205 -1.21 -0.67 13.99
C LEU A 205 -1.54 0.46 14.97
N VAL A 206 -2.75 1.04 14.87
CA VAL A 206 -3.24 2.06 15.83
C VAL A 206 -3.18 1.53 17.26
N LYS A 207 -3.64 0.30 17.49
CA LYS A 207 -3.57 -0.34 18.81
C LYS A 207 -2.13 -0.53 19.27
N LEU A 208 -1.25 -0.98 18.38
CA LEU A 208 0.17 -1.22 18.66
C LEU A 208 0.91 0.08 19.04
N MET A 209 0.56 1.19 18.39
CA MET A 209 1.08 2.52 18.71
C MET A 209 0.57 3.07 20.05
N GLY A 210 -0.49 2.51 20.63
CA GLY A 210 -1.08 3.00 21.89
C GLY A 210 -2.42 3.74 21.72
N GLY A 211 -3.07 3.59 20.57
CA GLY A 211 -4.43 4.07 20.30
C GLY A 211 -4.52 5.29 19.38
N PRO A 212 -5.74 5.72 19.01
CA PRO A 212 -5.97 6.76 17.99
C PRO A 212 -5.29 8.09 18.30
N LYS A 213 -5.22 8.48 19.58
CA LYS A 213 -4.56 9.73 19.97
C LYS A 213 -3.04 9.67 19.76
N LYS A 214 -2.42 8.53 19.99
CA LYS A 214 -0.98 8.35 19.79
C LYS A 214 -0.65 8.30 18.30
N LEU A 215 -1.47 7.63 17.48
CA LEU A 215 -1.36 7.74 16.01
C LEU A 215 -1.43 9.20 15.57
N GLU A 216 -2.43 9.97 16.02
CA GLU A 216 -2.58 11.37 15.65
C GLU A 216 -1.34 12.20 16.00
N ASN A 217 -0.77 12.00 17.20
CA ASN A 217 0.43 12.71 17.62
C ASN A 217 1.66 12.34 16.78
N GLU A 218 1.83 11.08 16.37
CA GLU A 218 2.94 10.66 15.51
C GLU A 218 2.79 11.21 14.08
N LEU A 219 1.57 11.23 13.53
CA LEU A 219 1.27 11.87 12.26
C LEU A 219 1.55 13.38 12.34
N ASP A 220 1.06 14.06 13.39
CA ASP A 220 1.34 15.48 13.62
C ASP A 220 2.85 15.73 13.72
N SER A 221 3.59 14.86 14.42
CA SER A 221 5.04 14.96 14.51
C SER A 221 5.74 14.82 13.16
N LEU A 222 5.26 13.94 12.27
CA LEU A 222 5.82 13.78 10.92
C LEU A 222 5.67 15.08 10.11
N PHE A 223 4.46 15.64 10.05
CA PHE A 223 4.20 16.86 9.28
C PHE A 223 4.83 18.11 9.92
N ASN A 224 4.78 18.25 11.24
CA ASN A 224 5.36 19.42 11.94
C ASN A 224 6.89 19.47 11.84
N LYS A 225 7.56 18.31 11.79
CA LYS A 225 9.00 18.22 11.57
C LYS A 225 9.41 18.31 10.10
N GLN A 226 8.45 18.38 9.17
CA GLN A 226 8.70 18.34 7.73
C GLN A 226 9.39 17.04 7.28
N GLU A 227 9.09 15.93 7.95
CA GLU A 227 9.65 14.60 7.65
C GLU A 227 8.78 13.80 6.66
N TYR A 228 7.61 14.32 6.29
CA TYR A 228 6.81 13.74 5.21
C TYR A 228 7.49 14.02 3.87
N TRP A 229 7.82 12.96 3.13
CA TRP A 229 8.44 13.06 1.81
C TRP A 229 7.46 12.51 0.76
N HIS A 230 6.86 13.41 -0.03
CA HIS A 230 5.85 13.02 -1.00
C HIS A 230 6.42 12.33 -2.23
N GLY A 231 7.60 12.76 -2.70
CA GLY A 231 8.27 12.22 -3.88
C GLY A 231 8.83 10.80 -3.74
N ASN A 232 8.31 10.00 -2.80
CA ASN A 232 8.79 8.66 -2.49
C ASN A 232 7.65 7.77 -1.97
N GLU A 233 7.60 6.52 -2.42
CA GLU A 233 6.41 5.66 -2.35
C GLU A 233 5.95 5.23 -0.94
N PRO A 234 6.85 4.88 0.01
CA PRO A 234 6.46 4.35 1.32
C PRO A 234 5.57 5.28 2.15
N GLY A 235 5.51 6.57 1.80
CA GLY A 235 4.75 7.59 2.53
C GLY A 235 3.37 7.92 1.95
N HIS A 236 3.05 7.50 0.72
CA HIS A 236 1.88 7.98 -0.02
C HIS A 236 0.52 7.80 0.70
N GLN A 237 0.39 6.75 1.50
CA GLN A 237 -0.81 6.43 2.28
C GLN A 237 -0.92 7.20 3.60
N ILE A 238 0.18 7.76 4.12
CA ILE A 238 0.24 8.35 5.47
C ILE A 238 -0.81 9.45 5.72
N PRO A 239 -1.05 10.41 4.80
CA PRO A 239 -2.03 11.47 5.03
C PRO A 239 -3.45 10.93 5.28
N PHE A 240 -3.78 9.77 4.70
CA PHE A 240 -5.09 9.13 4.85
C PHE A 240 -5.27 8.41 6.19
N LEU A 241 -4.19 8.22 6.96
CA LEU A 241 -4.27 7.55 8.27
C LEU A 241 -4.93 8.42 9.34
N TYR A 242 -5.05 9.75 9.15
CA TYR A 242 -5.87 10.58 10.03
C TYR A 242 -7.35 10.18 10.01
N ASN A 243 -7.85 9.49 8.98
CA ASN A 243 -9.22 8.93 8.97
C ASN A 243 -9.45 7.87 10.06
N PHE A 244 -8.38 7.34 10.66
CA PHE A 244 -8.41 6.38 11.76
C PHE A 244 -8.19 7.03 13.13
N THR A 245 -8.20 8.36 13.20
CA THR A 245 -8.07 9.14 14.44
C THR A 245 -9.38 9.89 14.76
N ALA A 246 -9.37 10.66 15.84
CA ALA A 246 -10.48 11.57 16.17
C ALA A 246 -10.51 12.83 15.29
N SER A 247 -9.49 13.02 14.43
CA SER A 247 -9.27 14.23 13.63
C SER A 247 -9.17 13.93 12.13
N PRO A 248 -10.16 13.28 11.50
CA PRO A 248 -10.14 12.93 10.07
C PRO A 248 -10.06 14.16 9.14
N TRP A 249 -10.47 15.33 9.61
CA TRP A 249 -10.28 16.60 8.89
C TRP A 249 -8.81 16.90 8.58
N LYS A 250 -7.85 16.34 9.34
CA LYS A 250 -6.42 16.46 9.04
C LYS A 250 -6.00 15.69 7.78
N THR A 251 -6.70 14.61 7.39
CA THR A 251 -6.49 13.99 6.07
C THR A 251 -6.78 15.00 4.97
N GLN A 252 -7.90 15.72 5.07
CA GLN A 252 -8.31 16.70 4.06
C GLN A 252 -7.33 17.88 4.00
N LEU A 253 -6.86 18.36 5.17
CA LEU A 253 -5.83 19.39 5.27
C LEU A 253 -4.52 18.96 4.58
N GLN A 254 -3.96 17.81 4.96
CA GLN A 254 -2.65 17.39 4.45
C GLN A 254 -2.72 16.99 2.97
N VAL A 255 -3.75 16.27 2.54
CA VAL A 255 -3.91 15.92 1.12
C VAL A 255 -4.08 17.17 0.26
N ASN A 256 -4.87 18.15 0.68
CA ASN A 256 -5.02 19.39 -0.08
C ASN A 256 -3.70 20.17 -0.15
N LYS A 257 -2.94 20.23 0.95
CA LYS A 257 -1.61 20.85 0.97
C LYS A 257 -0.67 20.17 -0.03
N ILE A 258 -0.57 18.85 0.00
CA ILE A 258 0.26 18.05 -0.90
C ILE A 258 -0.12 18.30 -2.37
N LEU A 259 -1.41 18.25 -2.71
CA LEU A 259 -1.89 18.52 -4.08
C LEU A 259 -1.47 19.90 -4.61
N ASN A 260 -1.36 20.90 -3.73
CA ASN A 260 -1.03 22.27 -4.11
C ASN A 260 0.48 22.55 -4.12
N GLU A 261 1.27 21.81 -3.33
CA GLU A 261 2.69 22.11 -3.11
C GLU A 261 3.64 21.14 -3.84
N GLU A 262 3.20 19.92 -4.11
CA GLU A 262 4.06 18.85 -4.65
C GLU A 262 3.84 18.58 -6.15
N TYR A 263 2.89 19.31 -6.77
CA TYR A 263 2.48 19.14 -8.17
C TYR A 263 2.34 20.49 -8.88
N ASP A 264 2.94 20.62 -10.05
CA ASP A 264 2.86 21.78 -10.94
C ASP A 264 2.81 21.35 -12.42
N GLU A 265 2.34 22.22 -13.32
CA GLU A 265 2.19 21.93 -14.75
C GLU A 265 3.50 22.10 -15.56
N GLY A 266 4.51 22.74 -14.96
CA GLY A 266 5.79 23.04 -15.59
C GLY A 266 6.80 21.90 -15.63
N ALA A 267 7.92 22.13 -16.31
CA ALA A 267 9.07 21.22 -16.26
C ALA A 267 9.60 21.13 -14.82
N GLY A 268 9.67 19.92 -14.26
CA GLY A 268 9.99 19.71 -12.85
C GLY A 268 8.79 19.83 -11.90
N GLY A 269 7.56 19.82 -12.42
CA GLY A 269 6.34 19.91 -11.63
C GLY A 269 5.96 18.67 -10.80
N LEU A 270 6.90 17.75 -10.58
CA LEU A 270 6.77 16.66 -9.61
C LEU A 270 7.93 16.77 -8.62
N SER A 271 7.64 16.63 -7.33
CA SER A 271 8.65 16.71 -6.28
C SER A 271 9.57 15.49 -6.15
N GLY A 272 9.31 14.45 -6.95
CA GLY A 272 10.09 13.22 -7.01
C GLY A 272 9.93 12.51 -8.36
N ASN A 273 10.35 11.26 -8.41
CA ASN A 273 10.15 10.43 -9.59
C ASN A 273 8.68 10.07 -9.72
N ASP A 274 8.14 10.10 -10.94
CA ASP A 274 6.76 9.63 -11.16
C ASP A 274 6.60 8.12 -10.90
N ASP A 275 7.71 7.38 -10.91
CA ASP A 275 7.81 5.93 -10.65
C ASP A 275 6.76 5.12 -11.39
N ALA A 276 6.84 5.21 -12.72
CA ALA A 276 5.95 4.53 -13.66
C ALA A 276 4.45 4.84 -13.44
N GLY A 277 4.15 6.09 -13.06
CA GLY A 277 2.79 6.58 -12.87
C GLY A 277 2.27 6.45 -11.44
N GLN A 278 3.10 6.07 -10.47
CA GLN A 278 2.70 5.98 -9.07
C GLN A 278 2.31 7.34 -8.49
N MET A 279 3.14 8.38 -8.65
CA MET A 279 2.80 9.74 -8.17
C MET A 279 1.61 10.31 -8.94
N SER A 280 1.62 10.19 -10.28
CA SER A 280 0.49 10.60 -11.11
C SER A 280 -0.83 9.93 -10.71
N ALA A 281 -0.82 8.63 -10.41
CA ALA A 281 -2.00 7.92 -9.94
C ALA A 281 -2.45 8.37 -8.55
N TRP A 282 -1.51 8.71 -7.66
CA TRP A 282 -1.82 9.31 -6.37
C TRP A 282 -2.58 10.63 -6.54
N TYR A 283 -2.08 11.52 -7.41
CA TYR A 283 -2.72 12.80 -7.71
C TYR A 283 -4.15 12.62 -8.22
N VAL A 284 -4.36 11.69 -9.14
CA VAL A 284 -5.71 11.38 -9.69
C VAL A 284 -6.64 10.91 -8.57
N PHE A 285 -6.23 9.94 -7.76
CA PHE A 285 -7.04 9.44 -6.65
C PHE A 285 -7.38 10.54 -5.63
N ALA A 286 -6.36 11.26 -5.15
CA ALA A 286 -6.53 12.36 -4.20
C ALA A 286 -7.46 13.45 -4.76
N SER A 287 -7.32 13.81 -6.03
CA SER A 287 -8.19 14.79 -6.71
C SER A 287 -9.63 14.32 -6.88
N LEU A 288 -9.86 13.01 -7.07
CA LEU A 288 -11.20 12.41 -7.06
C LEU A 288 -11.84 12.38 -5.66
N GLY A 289 -11.04 12.56 -4.60
CA GLY A 289 -11.51 12.58 -3.22
C GLY A 289 -11.46 11.23 -2.51
N PHE A 290 -10.62 10.29 -2.95
CA PHE A 290 -10.40 9.02 -2.24
C PHE A 290 -9.14 8.29 -2.68
N TYR A 291 -8.53 7.48 -1.80
CA TYR A 291 -7.27 6.77 -2.06
C TYR A 291 -7.27 5.32 -1.58
N PRO A 292 -6.73 4.36 -2.34
CA PRO A 292 -6.67 2.95 -1.94
C PRO A 292 -5.50 2.67 -0.98
N VAL A 293 -5.65 3.00 0.31
CA VAL A 293 -4.64 2.71 1.34
C VAL A 293 -4.31 1.21 1.41
N ASP A 294 -5.35 0.37 1.40
CA ASP A 294 -5.22 -1.08 1.22
C ASP A 294 -5.88 -1.47 -0.11
N PRO A 295 -5.10 -1.62 -1.20
CA PRO A 295 -5.66 -1.94 -2.51
C PRO A 295 -6.30 -3.34 -2.57
N VAL A 296 -5.93 -4.27 -1.68
CA VAL A 296 -6.47 -5.64 -1.62
C VAL A 296 -7.84 -5.67 -0.95
N SER A 297 -8.12 -4.77 0.01
CA SER A 297 -9.40 -4.72 0.75
C SER A 297 -10.62 -4.37 -0.09
N THR A 298 -10.43 -3.83 -1.30
CA THR A 298 -11.47 -3.20 -2.15
C THR A 298 -12.05 -1.89 -1.62
N PHE A 299 -11.56 -1.36 -0.50
CA PHE A 299 -11.98 -0.07 0.04
C PHE A 299 -11.02 1.07 -0.34
N TYR A 300 -11.57 2.28 -0.41
CA TYR A 300 -10.84 3.53 -0.56
C TYR A 300 -11.12 4.44 0.64
N GLU A 301 -10.08 5.12 1.12
CA GLU A 301 -10.18 6.12 2.19
C GLU A 301 -10.46 7.49 1.57
N ALA A 302 -11.53 8.15 2.00
CA ALA A 302 -12.03 9.39 1.44
C ALA A 302 -11.24 10.61 1.92
N THR A 303 -11.18 11.61 1.04
CA THR A 303 -10.70 12.97 1.28
C THR A 303 -11.55 13.96 0.48
N THR A 304 -11.31 15.25 0.59
CA THR A 304 -12.09 16.25 -0.14
C THR A 304 -11.70 16.26 -1.63
N PRO A 305 -12.64 16.11 -2.57
CA PRO A 305 -12.35 16.22 -4.00
C PRO A 305 -11.78 17.59 -4.37
N ALA A 306 -10.81 17.62 -5.28
CA ALA A 306 -10.23 18.88 -5.77
C ALA A 306 -11.26 19.69 -6.57
N PHE A 307 -12.02 19.02 -7.44
CA PHE A 307 -13.00 19.64 -8.33
C PHE A 307 -14.41 19.69 -7.72
N ASN A 308 -15.24 20.63 -8.19
CA ASN A 308 -16.64 20.74 -7.78
C ASN A 308 -17.50 19.61 -8.36
N GLU A 309 -17.16 19.14 -9.55
CA GLU A 309 -17.85 18.05 -10.22
C GLU A 309 -16.86 17.25 -11.07
N VAL A 310 -16.92 15.92 -10.98
CA VAL A 310 -16.17 15.00 -11.83
C VAL A 310 -17.11 13.92 -12.35
N LEU A 311 -16.98 13.57 -13.62
CA LEU A 311 -17.68 12.45 -14.23
C LEU A 311 -16.68 11.34 -14.57
N VAL A 312 -16.78 10.21 -13.88
CA VAL A 312 -15.98 9.02 -14.16
C VAL A 312 -16.83 8.03 -14.96
N ARG A 313 -16.45 7.79 -16.22
CA ARG A 313 -17.12 6.83 -17.10
C ARG A 313 -16.38 5.50 -17.06
N PHE A 314 -17.05 4.43 -16.65
CA PHE A 314 -16.46 3.10 -16.54
C PHE A 314 -16.66 2.27 -17.81
N GLN A 315 -15.82 1.25 -18.01
CA GLN A 315 -15.92 0.32 -19.14
C GLN A 315 -17.20 -0.53 -19.14
N ASN A 316 -17.90 -0.63 -18.01
CA ASN A 316 -19.21 -1.31 -17.92
C ASN A 316 -20.39 -0.43 -18.37
N GLY A 317 -20.11 0.77 -18.90
CA GLY A 317 -21.12 1.73 -19.37
C GLY A 317 -21.80 2.54 -18.27
N LYS A 318 -21.43 2.35 -17.00
CA LYS A 318 -21.91 3.17 -15.88
C LYS A 318 -21.07 4.44 -15.74
N THR A 319 -21.68 5.47 -15.16
CA THR A 319 -21.02 6.73 -14.85
C THR A 319 -21.18 7.01 -13.36
N LEU A 320 -20.06 7.31 -12.70
CA LEU A 320 -20.05 7.88 -11.35
C LEU A 320 -19.90 9.40 -11.47
N LYS A 321 -20.84 10.12 -10.89
CA LYS A 321 -20.79 11.57 -10.71
C LYS A 321 -20.31 11.88 -9.31
N ILE A 322 -19.14 12.50 -9.19
CA ILE A 322 -18.59 12.97 -7.92
C ILE A 322 -18.88 14.46 -7.82
N ARG A 323 -19.46 14.90 -6.71
CA ARG A 323 -19.80 16.31 -6.47
C ARG A 323 -19.26 16.80 -5.15
N LYS A 324 -18.80 18.04 -5.11
CA LYS A 324 -18.47 18.76 -3.90
C LYS A 324 -19.42 19.95 -3.76
N ILE A 325 -20.15 20.00 -2.65
CA ILE A 325 -21.06 21.08 -2.29
C ILE A 325 -20.51 21.78 -1.05
N SER A 326 -20.01 23.00 -1.24
CA SER A 326 -19.39 23.79 -0.19
C SER A 326 -20.33 24.85 0.37
N GLY A 327 -20.37 25.00 1.70
CA GLY A 327 -20.98 26.16 2.33
C GLY A 327 -20.25 27.47 2.01
N GLN A 328 -20.90 28.62 2.18
CA GLN A 328 -20.35 29.94 1.82
C GLN A 328 -19.00 30.30 2.49
N LYS A 329 -18.73 29.74 3.68
CA LYS A 329 -17.49 29.96 4.44
C LYS A 329 -16.66 28.67 4.58
N SER A 330 -16.83 27.73 3.64
CA SER A 330 -16.22 26.42 3.77
C SER A 330 -14.69 26.48 3.74
N LYS A 331 -14.07 25.77 4.68
CA LYS A 331 -12.63 25.49 4.70
C LYS A 331 -12.26 24.21 3.94
N GLY A 332 -13.23 23.60 3.25
CA GLY A 332 -13.04 22.38 2.47
C GLY A 332 -13.06 21.09 3.30
N TYR A 333 -13.53 21.12 4.56
CA TYR A 333 -13.61 19.93 5.39
C TYR A 333 -14.93 19.18 5.20
N ILE A 334 -14.88 17.86 5.14
CA ILE A 334 -16.06 17.01 4.91
C ILE A 334 -16.96 17.03 6.15
N GLU A 335 -18.19 17.52 5.98
CA GLU A 335 -19.28 17.40 6.95
C GLU A 335 -19.91 16.01 6.86
N LYS A 336 -20.22 15.57 5.64
CA LYS A 336 -20.82 14.26 5.34
C LYS A 336 -20.58 13.86 3.89
N ILE A 337 -20.63 12.55 3.65
CA ILE A 337 -20.58 11.95 2.31
C ILE A 337 -21.92 11.25 2.07
N VAL A 338 -22.54 11.51 0.93
CA VAL A 338 -23.81 10.90 0.52
C VAL A 338 -23.60 10.18 -0.81
N PHE A 339 -23.88 8.88 -0.86
CA PHE A 339 -23.83 8.09 -2.08
C PHE A 339 -25.22 7.57 -2.43
N ASN A 340 -25.74 7.96 -3.61
CA ASN A 340 -27.05 7.56 -4.11
C ASN A 340 -28.17 7.80 -3.08
N GLY A 341 -28.13 8.98 -2.44
CA GLY A 341 -29.10 9.42 -1.43
C GLY A 341 -28.88 8.86 -0.02
N LYS A 342 -27.88 7.99 0.20
CA LYS A 342 -27.57 7.41 1.51
C LYS A 342 -26.29 8.01 2.10
N THR A 343 -26.36 8.51 3.33
CA THR A 343 -25.18 8.97 4.05
C THR A 343 -24.25 7.80 4.37
N ILE A 344 -22.99 7.92 3.97
CA ILE A 344 -21.93 6.96 4.32
C ILE A 344 -21.47 7.24 5.74
N LYS A 345 -21.27 6.18 6.53
CA LYS A 345 -20.65 6.30 7.86
C LYS A 345 -19.14 6.22 7.74
N GLY A 346 -18.44 7.19 8.31
CA GLY A 346 -16.98 7.28 8.25
C GLY A 346 -16.49 7.69 6.86
N TYR A 347 -15.26 7.28 6.53
CA TYR A 347 -14.53 7.76 5.35
C TYR A 347 -14.17 6.62 4.39
N ARG A 348 -14.88 5.49 4.43
CA ARG A 348 -14.57 4.33 3.57
C ARG A 348 -15.57 4.19 2.44
N LEU A 349 -15.07 4.06 1.22
CA LEU A 349 -15.85 3.82 0.00
C LEU A 349 -15.54 2.43 -0.54
N ASN A 350 -16.55 1.65 -0.91
CA ASN A 350 -16.37 0.31 -1.48
C ASN A 350 -16.28 0.37 -3.01
N HIS A 351 -15.27 -0.30 -3.59
CA HIS A 351 -15.12 -0.45 -5.04
C HIS A 351 -16.38 -0.90 -5.76
N ALA A 352 -17.04 -1.95 -5.26
CA ALA A 352 -18.26 -2.50 -5.86
C ALA A 352 -19.41 -1.49 -5.90
N ASP A 353 -19.47 -0.56 -4.93
CA ASP A 353 -20.46 0.51 -4.94
C ASP A 353 -20.11 1.56 -5.99
N LEU A 354 -18.84 1.99 -6.05
CA LEU A 354 -18.37 3.02 -6.99
C LEU A 354 -18.62 2.61 -8.45
N ILE A 355 -18.27 1.38 -8.84
CA ILE A 355 -18.38 0.93 -10.24
C ILE A 355 -19.82 0.71 -10.71
N ARG A 356 -20.81 0.72 -9.80
CA ARG A 356 -22.24 0.74 -10.19
C ARG A 356 -22.68 2.11 -10.69
N GLY A 357 -21.87 3.14 -10.49
CA GLY A 357 -22.17 4.52 -10.87
C GLY A 357 -23.18 5.19 -9.93
N GLY A 358 -23.79 6.26 -10.42
CA GLY A 358 -24.68 7.12 -9.64
C GLY A 358 -23.98 8.39 -9.15
N GLU A 359 -24.39 8.91 -8.01
CA GLU A 359 -23.90 10.21 -7.49
C GLU A 359 -23.29 10.07 -6.09
N LEU A 360 -22.01 10.41 -5.96
CA LEU A 360 -21.25 10.53 -4.72
C LEU A 360 -21.04 12.01 -4.41
N THR A 361 -21.72 12.52 -3.39
CA THR A 361 -21.69 13.94 -3.01
C THR A 361 -20.99 14.14 -1.67
N TYR A 362 -19.99 15.00 -1.66
CA TYR A 362 -19.29 15.50 -0.50
C TYR A 362 -19.87 16.86 -0.11
N TYR A 363 -20.37 16.99 1.10
CA TYR A 363 -20.76 18.28 1.67
C TYR A 363 -19.61 18.80 2.53
N THR A 364 -19.19 20.04 2.31
CA THR A 364 -18.06 20.63 3.03
C THR A 364 -18.43 21.90 3.78
N PHE A 365 -17.83 22.08 4.97
CA PHE A 365 -18.01 23.23 5.86
C PHE A 365 -16.72 24.01 6.10
#